data_AF-A0ABD6FF04-F1
#
_entry.id   AF-A0ABD6FF04-F1
#
_cell.length_a   1.000
_cell.length_b   1.000
_cell.length_c   1.000
_cell.angle_alpha   90.00
_cell.angle_beta   90.00
_cell.angle_gamma   90.00
#
_symmetry.space_group_name_H-M   'P 1'
#
loop_
_entity.id
_entity.type
_entity.pdbx_description
1 polymer ?
#
loop_
_entity_poly.entity_id
_entity_poly.type
_entity_poly.pdbx_seq_one_letter_code
_entity_poly.pdbx_strand_id
1 'polypeptide(L)'
;LPGSYDKGLRAATVEHRQRRDAAQAALISAGATPVLAETAYATPKPVKDDKSARAAVVAAETDAVAAWRVVIEHCDVAQVRSLAVAAMQASAARLTRWRLEAGMRPAALAMPGARS
;
A
#
# COMPACT_ATOMS: atom_id res chain seq x y z
N LEU A 1 9.23 2.77 -20.74
CA LEU A 1 8.40 1.80 -19.99
C LEU A 1 7.27 1.35 -20.92
N PRO A 2 6.91 0.05 -21.00
CA PRO A 2 5.82 -0.42 -21.85
C PRO A 2 4.47 0.21 -21.42
N GLY A 3 3.56 0.50 -22.36
CA GLY A 3 2.32 1.27 -22.08
C GLY A 3 1.34 0.63 -21.07
N SER A 4 1.48 -0.67 -20.76
CA SER A 4 0.75 -1.34 -19.68
C SER A 4 1.16 -0.84 -18.28
N TYR A 5 2.42 -0.42 -18.12
CA TYR A 5 2.99 0.05 -16.87
C TYR A 5 2.35 1.35 -16.39
N ASP A 6 2.18 2.31 -17.30
CA ASP A 6 1.63 3.63 -16.98
C ASP A 6 0.16 3.56 -16.56
N LYS A 7 -0.61 2.66 -17.19
CA LYS A 7 -2.01 2.43 -16.81
C LYS A 7 -2.12 1.86 -15.40
N GLY A 8 -1.30 0.85 -15.08
CA GLY A 8 -1.23 0.28 -13.73
C GLY A 8 -0.80 1.30 -12.68
N LEU A 9 0.21 2.13 -12.99
CA LEU A 9 0.71 3.17 -12.10
C LEU A 9 -0.33 4.27 -11.83
N ARG A 10 -1.02 4.75 -12.88
CA ARG A 10 -2.10 5.74 -12.72
C ARG A 10 -3.24 5.20 -11.87
N ALA A 11 -3.69 3.98 -12.15
CA ALA A 11 -4.74 3.33 -11.36
C ALA A 11 -4.32 3.20 -9.89
N ALA A 12 -3.11 2.72 -9.62
CA ALA A 12 -2.57 2.61 -8.26
C ALA A 12 -2.50 3.98 -7.55
N THR A 13 -2.08 5.02 -8.26
CA THR A 13 -1.97 6.39 -7.71
C THR A 13 -3.34 6.93 -7.29
N VAL A 14 -4.36 6.76 -8.15
CA VAL A 14 -5.74 7.18 -7.85
C VAL A 14 -6.27 6.42 -6.64
N GLU A 15 -6.06 5.09 -6.61
CA GLU A 15 -6.53 4.21 -5.55
C GLU A 15 -5.88 4.56 -4.19
N HIS A 16 -4.58 4.88 -4.18
CA HIS A 16 -3.87 5.33 -2.98
C HIS A 16 -4.38 6.70 -2.49
N ARG A 17 -4.67 7.64 -3.40
CA ARG A 17 -5.24 8.94 -3.03
C ARG A 17 -6.63 8.79 -2.41
N GLN A 18 -7.51 8.02 -3.04
CA GLN A 18 -8.84 7.73 -2.50
C GLN A 18 -8.78 7.09 -1.11
N ARG A 19 -7.84 6.16 -0.89
CA ARG A 19 -7.61 5.57 0.44
C ARG A 19 -7.13 6.58 1.47
N ARG A 20 -6.17 7.41 1.11
CA ARG A 20 -5.67 8.47 1.98
C ARG A 20 -6.82 9.38 2.41
N ASP A 21 -7.64 9.81 1.47
CA ASP A 21 -8.76 10.72 1.74
C ASP A 21 -9.83 10.04 2.63
N ALA A 22 -10.12 8.76 2.40
CA ALA A 22 -11.00 7.97 3.27
C ALA A 22 -10.44 7.78 4.70
N ALA A 23 -9.14 7.50 4.82
CA ALA A 23 -8.46 7.39 6.11
C ALA A 23 -8.46 8.73 6.87
N GLN A 24 -8.23 9.82 6.16
CA GLN A 24 -8.29 11.17 6.70
C GLN A 24 -9.70 11.49 7.24
N ALA A 25 -10.75 11.17 6.47
CA ALA A 25 -12.13 11.34 6.89
C ALA A 25 -12.47 10.50 8.13
N ALA A 26 -11.98 9.25 8.20
CA ALA A 26 -12.17 8.38 9.36
C ALA A 26 -11.49 8.94 10.62
N LEU A 27 -10.25 9.47 10.51
CA LEU A 27 -9.55 10.12 11.62
C LEU A 27 -10.30 11.36 12.12
N ILE A 28 -10.73 12.23 11.20
CA ILE A 28 -11.50 13.44 11.55
C ILE A 28 -12.80 13.07 12.25
N SER A 29 -13.52 12.06 11.73
CA SER A 29 -14.77 11.57 12.33
C SER A 29 -14.55 10.96 13.73
N ALA A 30 -13.35 10.46 14.02
CA ALA A 30 -12.95 9.98 15.34
C ALA A 30 -12.43 11.09 16.27
N GLY A 31 -12.44 12.36 15.83
CA GLY A 31 -11.94 13.50 16.59
C GLY A 31 -10.42 13.65 16.58
N ALA A 32 -9.71 12.88 15.75
CA ALA A 32 -8.26 12.97 15.60
C ALA A 32 -7.87 13.97 14.50
N THR A 33 -6.70 14.58 14.63
CA THR A 33 -6.11 15.46 13.61
C THR A 33 -5.19 14.65 12.70
N PRO A 34 -5.49 14.51 11.39
CA PRO A 34 -4.63 13.80 10.46
C PRO A 34 -3.27 14.50 10.27
N VAL A 35 -2.22 13.70 10.11
CA VAL A 35 -0.89 14.23 9.76
C VAL A 35 -0.87 14.59 8.27
N LEU A 36 -0.43 15.81 7.96
CA LEU A 36 -0.26 16.26 6.58
C LEU A 36 0.94 15.57 5.93
N ALA A 37 0.86 15.36 4.62
CA ALA A 37 1.99 14.86 3.85
C ALA A 37 3.13 15.88 3.86
N GLU A 38 4.35 15.39 4.07
CA GLU A 38 5.57 16.17 3.88
C GLU A 38 5.75 16.54 2.40
N THR A 39 6.51 17.61 2.15
CA THR A 39 6.77 18.11 0.80
C THR A 39 7.62 17.15 -0.03
N ALA A 40 8.46 16.34 0.62
CA ALA A 40 9.27 15.32 -0.02
C ALA A 40 9.57 14.17 0.95
N TYR A 41 9.66 12.96 0.40
CA TYR A 41 10.07 11.77 1.14
C TYR A 41 11.31 11.15 0.47
N ALA A 42 12.30 10.79 1.28
CA ALA A 42 13.44 10.03 0.78
C ALA A 42 13.01 8.59 0.48
N THR A 43 13.40 8.08 -0.69
CA THR A 43 13.27 6.65 -0.97
C THR A 43 14.34 5.89 -0.18
N PRO A 44 14.04 4.73 0.45
CA PRO A 44 15.03 3.98 1.24
C PRO A 44 16.27 3.55 0.45
N LYS A 45 16.14 3.42 -0.87
CA LYS A 45 17.24 3.18 -1.81
C LYS A 45 17.07 4.09 -3.03
N PRO A 46 18.16 4.64 -3.59
CA PRO A 46 18.09 5.47 -4.78
C PRO A 46 17.39 4.77 -5.96
N VAL A 47 16.48 5.47 -6.61
CA VAL A 47 15.78 5.03 -7.83
C VAL A 47 16.51 5.63 -9.03
N LYS A 48 17.21 4.78 -9.79
CA LYS A 48 18.08 5.20 -10.91
C LYS A 48 17.78 4.51 -12.24
N ASP A 49 16.97 3.45 -12.20
CA ASP A 49 16.64 2.60 -13.34
C ASP A 49 15.32 1.86 -13.10
N ASP A 50 14.80 1.18 -14.13
CA ASP A 50 13.54 0.43 -14.05
C ASP A 50 13.54 -0.64 -12.94
N LYS A 51 14.71 -1.23 -12.64
CA LYS A 51 14.85 -2.27 -11.61
C LYS A 51 14.71 -1.69 -10.21
N SER A 52 15.38 -0.57 -9.96
CA SER A 52 15.29 0.16 -8.68
C SER A 52 13.91 0.82 -8.50
N ALA A 53 13.26 1.26 -9.58
CA ALA A 53 11.88 1.73 -9.53
C ALA A 53 10.90 0.62 -9.11
N ARG A 54 11.02 -0.58 -9.71
CA ARG A 54 10.24 -1.76 -9.28
C ARG A 54 10.47 -2.11 -7.82
N ALA A 55 11.73 -2.10 -7.37
CA ALA A 55 12.08 -2.37 -5.98
C ALA A 55 11.46 -1.34 -5.01
N ALA A 56 11.43 -0.06 -5.40
CA ALA A 56 10.80 1.00 -4.61
C ALA A 56 9.27 0.80 -4.48
N VAL A 57 8.58 0.42 -5.57
CA VAL A 57 7.14 0.11 -5.52
C VAL A 57 6.86 -1.10 -4.64
N VAL A 58 7.68 -2.15 -4.76
CA VAL A 58 7.58 -3.35 -3.91
C VAL A 58 7.76 -3.01 -2.43
N ALA A 59 8.72 -2.14 -2.10
CA ALA A 59 8.94 -1.68 -0.73
C ALA A 59 7.72 -0.88 -0.22
N ALA A 60 7.26 0.11 -0.99
CA ALA A 60 6.12 0.95 -0.61
C ALA A 60 4.83 0.14 -0.36
N GLU A 61 4.52 -0.84 -1.21
CA GLU A 61 3.34 -1.69 -0.99
C GLU A 61 3.53 -2.68 0.17
N THR A 62 4.76 -3.12 0.45
CA THR A 62 5.06 -3.95 1.62
C THR A 62 4.84 -3.14 2.91
N ASP A 63 5.34 -1.91 2.96
CA ASP A 63 5.17 -1.00 4.10
C ASP A 63 3.68 -0.65 4.30
N ALA A 64 2.94 -0.43 3.21
CA ALA A 64 1.50 -0.20 3.28
C ALA A 64 0.74 -1.40 3.88
N VAL A 65 1.07 -2.64 3.47
CA VAL A 65 0.48 -3.85 4.06
C VAL A 65 0.78 -3.92 5.56
N ALA A 66 2.02 -3.66 5.98
CA ALA A 66 2.41 -3.66 7.38
C ALA A 66 1.65 -2.59 8.18
N ALA A 67 1.56 -1.36 7.66
CA ALA A 67 0.85 -0.27 8.32
C ALA A 67 -0.65 -0.57 8.51
N TRP A 68 -1.32 -1.10 7.48
CA TRP A 68 -2.74 -1.47 7.61
C TRP A 68 -2.97 -2.62 8.59
N ARG A 69 -2.02 -3.56 8.68
CA ARG A 69 -2.07 -4.63 9.67
C ARG A 69 -2.03 -4.10 11.09
N VAL A 70 -1.18 -3.11 11.38
CA VAL A 70 -1.14 -2.44 12.69
C VAL A 70 -2.50 -1.81 13.02
N VAL A 71 -3.16 -1.16 12.05
CA VAL A 71 -4.52 -0.60 12.27
C VAL A 71 -5.53 -1.70 12.60
N ILE A 72 -5.47 -2.83 11.90
CA ILE A 72 -6.37 -3.98 12.15
C ILE A 72 -6.16 -4.55 13.56
N GLU A 73 -4.92 -4.59 14.03
CA GLU A 73 -4.53 -5.17 15.34
C GLU A 73 -4.86 -4.24 16.51
N HIS A 74 -4.87 -2.92 16.31
CA HIS A 74 -4.99 -1.94 17.40
C HIS A 74 -6.27 -1.10 17.42
N CYS A 75 -7.13 -1.18 16.40
CA CYS A 75 -8.36 -0.38 16.33
C CYS A 75 -9.60 -1.25 16.53
N ASP A 76 -10.45 -0.93 17.50
CA ASP A 76 -11.71 -1.68 17.76
C ASP A 76 -12.93 -1.13 17.00
N VAL A 77 -12.77 -0.01 16.28
CA VAL A 77 -13.85 0.59 15.49
C VAL A 77 -14.08 -0.24 14.22
N ALA A 78 -15.21 -0.93 14.14
CA ALA A 78 -15.53 -1.88 13.07
C ALA A 78 -15.41 -1.29 11.65
N GLN A 79 -15.82 -0.02 11.48
CA GLN A 79 -15.74 0.69 10.22
C GLN A 79 -14.27 0.95 9.80
N VAL A 80 -13.42 1.35 10.76
CA VAL A 80 -12.00 1.58 10.52
C VAL A 80 -11.27 0.27 10.23
N ARG A 81 -11.58 -0.80 10.96
CA ARG A 81 -11.04 -2.13 10.67
C ARG A 81 -11.43 -2.61 9.27
N SER A 82 -12.68 -2.41 8.86
CA SER A 82 -13.14 -2.82 7.53
C SER A 82 -12.40 -2.06 6.42
N LEU A 83 -12.20 -0.75 6.61
CA LEU A 83 -11.37 0.08 5.73
C LEU A 83 -9.93 -0.46 5.65
N ALA A 84 -9.33 -0.75 6.80
CA ALA A 84 -7.95 -1.24 6.88
C ALA A 84 -7.77 -2.61 6.20
N VAL A 85 -8.71 -3.54 6.37
CA VAL A 85 -8.70 -4.84 5.68
C VAL A 85 -8.77 -4.66 4.17
N ALA A 86 -9.70 -3.84 3.67
CA ALA A 86 -9.83 -3.59 2.24
C ALA A 86 -8.56 -2.95 1.66
N ALA A 87 -7.95 -2.02 2.39
CA ALA A 87 -6.70 -1.37 1.97
C ALA A 87 -5.51 -2.34 1.97
N MET A 88 -5.37 -3.17 3.00
CA MET A 88 -4.34 -4.21 3.09
C MET A 88 -4.45 -5.21 1.93
N GLN A 89 -5.66 -5.72 1.64
CA GLN A 89 -5.88 -6.68 0.56
C GLN A 89 -5.51 -6.09 -0.81
N ALA A 90 -5.86 -4.84 -1.06
CA ALA A 90 -5.55 -4.20 -2.32
C ALA A 90 -4.03 -3.94 -2.49
N SER A 91 -3.33 -3.53 -1.44
CA SER A 91 -1.87 -3.42 -1.44
C SER A 91 -1.20 -4.77 -1.65
N ALA A 92 -1.67 -5.83 -0.98
CA ALA A 92 -1.16 -7.19 -1.17
C ALA A 92 -1.39 -7.70 -2.61
N ALA A 93 -2.55 -7.40 -3.21
CA ALA A 93 -2.84 -7.77 -4.59
C ALA A 93 -1.93 -7.03 -5.59
N ARG A 94 -1.70 -5.72 -5.41
CA ARG A 94 -0.74 -4.97 -6.24
C ARG A 94 0.68 -5.48 -6.07
N LEU A 95 1.13 -5.68 -4.83
CA LEU A 95 2.44 -6.24 -4.53
C LEU A 95 2.67 -7.59 -5.23
N THR A 96 1.65 -8.46 -5.23
CA THR A 96 1.70 -9.75 -5.92
C THR A 96 1.89 -9.57 -7.42
N ARG A 97 1.13 -8.68 -8.06
CA ARG A 97 1.28 -8.37 -9.49
C ARG A 97 2.68 -7.84 -9.80
N TRP A 98 3.19 -6.89 -9.00
CA TRP A 98 4.53 -6.34 -9.19
C TRP A 98 5.64 -7.37 -9.01
N ARG A 99 5.52 -8.27 -8.03
CA ARG A 99 6.49 -9.34 -7.81
C ARG A 99 6.48 -10.36 -8.96
N LEU A 100 5.30 -10.68 -9.52
CA LEU A 100 5.20 -11.53 -10.71
C LEU A 100 5.90 -10.90 -11.92
N GLU A 101 5.61 -9.63 -12.21
CA GLU A 101 6.25 -8.88 -13.31
C GLU A 101 7.78 -8.75 -13.12
N ALA A 102 8.23 -8.66 -11.86
CA ALA A 102 9.65 -8.60 -11.50
C ALA A 102 10.33 -9.98 -11.42
N GLY A 103 9.61 -11.10 -11.60
CA GLY A 103 10.13 -12.46 -11.45
C GLY A 103 10.52 -12.84 -10.00
N MET A 104 10.01 -12.13 -9.00
CA MET A 104 10.31 -12.34 -7.58
C MET A 104 9.40 -13.43 -6.97
N ARG A 105 9.97 -14.31 -6.15
CA ARG A 105 9.25 -15.39 -5.43
C ARG A 105 9.53 -15.37 -3.91
N PRO A 106 8.55 -15.72 -3.05
CA PRO A 106 7.15 -15.93 -3.38
C PRO A 106 6.47 -14.63 -3.81
N ALA A 107 5.61 -14.72 -4.81
CA ALA A 107 4.97 -13.54 -5.39
C ALA A 107 3.93 -12.93 -4.43
N ALA A 108 3.15 -13.76 -3.73
CA ALA A 108 2.21 -13.31 -2.73
C ALA A 108 2.86 -13.25 -1.33
N LEU A 109 2.47 -12.26 -0.52
CA LEU A 109 2.74 -12.28 0.92
C LEU A 109 1.83 -13.32 1.59
N ALA A 110 2.33 -13.94 2.66
CA ALA A 110 1.49 -14.74 3.53
C ALA A 110 0.42 -13.84 4.16
N MET A 111 -0.85 -14.13 3.88
CA MET A 111 -1.98 -13.44 4.49
C MET A 111 -2.21 -13.99 5.91
N PRO A 112 -2.66 -13.16 6.86
CA PRO A 112 -3.12 -13.66 8.16
C PRO A 112 -4.21 -14.74 7.95
N GLY A 113 -3.99 -15.93 8.52
CA GLY A 113 -4.89 -17.09 8.36
C GLY A 113 -4.52 -18.06 7.23
N ALA A 114 -3.56 -17.72 6.37
CA ALA A 114 -2.93 -18.71 5.49
C ALA A 114 -2.02 -19.59 6.35
N ARG A 115 -2.39 -20.87 6.51
CA ARG A 115 -1.64 -21.86 7.30
C ARG A 115 -0.15 -21.81 6.94
N SER A 116 0.69 -21.64 7.95
CA SER A 116 2.13 -21.92 7.91
C SER A 116 2.39 -23.41 7.72
#